data_AF-A0A969MQP8-F1
#
_entry.id   AF-A0A969MQP8-F1
#
_cell.length_a   1.000
_cell.length_b   1.000
_cell.length_c   1.000
_cell.angle_alpha   90.00
_cell.angle_beta   90.00
_cell.angle_gamma   90.00
#
_symmetry.space_group_name_H-M   'P 1'
#
loop_
_entity.id
_entity.type
_entity.pdbx_description
1 polymer ?
#
loop_
_entity_poly.entity_id
_entity_poly.type
_entity_poly.pdbx_seq_one_letter_code
_entity_poly.pdbx_strand_id
1 'polypeptide(L)'
;MERKRGQNLFHSFREFNIGENRGAYFFVFDPSIQNILARVTGSNRSDILGILGTRQVIDGNLFRSNANLFVMNPNGIIFGGNARLDVGASFMATTANGVQFGERGSFNASGNQPSQVLTINPSAFFFNQINAAPIVNQSISTNFIDPSFIDGLSVNDGRSLLLLGGSVNLDGGALGAYDGRIELGGLAGIGTVGLNVDGNNLDLNFPTDVAKADISFSKGSSVNTSGIGGGEIQIHGNNVSLSGNSNILSNTFGNQNGKGIFIEAKQLVLNDSRIFTRTDTSANSGDIRINSQSLNLQNGALVSTNTAGEGKAGNLTVTARDSIDITGVNALLSNPVLPSLLLSFTIGSGAAGDIRIVDTGRINIEDGGQILATTGGQGSAGNIDITADNIQLVGTSANQQFRSAIVSESTGNFASANSGDITLTTRLLNVRDGAGISTTSSSQGKAGNLTVKASESLKINGTGVQNNEVVSSALSTQALSFGAAGNITIFDTKLIEIKDGGKFQLLPLGRVEVEIWI
;
A
#
# COMPACT_ATOMS: atom_id res chain seq x y z
N MET A 1 -28.61 16.88 -21.00
CA MET A 1 -28.21 18.16 -21.64
C MET A 1 -26.71 18.14 -21.86
N GLU A 2 -26.26 18.52 -23.05
CA GLU A 2 -24.83 18.63 -23.41
C GLU A 2 -24.45 20.09 -23.62
N ARG A 3 -23.28 20.52 -23.13
CA ARG A 3 -22.75 21.88 -23.35
C ARG A 3 -21.23 21.85 -23.42
N LYS A 4 -20.66 22.50 -24.44
CA LYS A 4 -19.22 22.78 -24.53
C LYS A 4 -18.88 24.14 -23.91
N ARG A 5 -17.79 24.22 -23.12
CA ARG A 5 -17.19 25.49 -22.65
C ARG A 5 -15.66 25.34 -22.61
N GLY A 6 -14.94 26.10 -23.44
CA GLY A 6 -13.49 25.97 -23.54
C GLY A 6 -13.08 24.54 -23.89
N GLN A 7 -12.17 23.98 -23.09
CA GLN A 7 -11.64 22.61 -23.21
C GLN A 7 -12.51 21.56 -22.49
N ASN A 8 -13.68 21.93 -21.98
CA ASN A 8 -14.55 21.05 -21.20
C ASN A 8 -15.87 20.76 -21.92
N LEU A 9 -16.29 19.50 -21.91
CA LEU A 9 -17.58 19.02 -22.40
C LEU A 9 -18.44 18.55 -21.22
N PHE A 10 -19.61 19.14 -21.03
CA PHE A 10 -20.49 18.87 -19.88
C PHE A 10 -21.73 18.09 -20.29
N HIS A 11 -22.00 17.01 -19.57
CA HIS A 11 -23.23 16.22 -19.68
C HIS A 11 -23.97 16.21 -18.35
N SER A 12 -25.28 16.48 -18.40
CA SER A 12 -26.18 16.33 -17.26
C SER A 12 -27.27 15.33 -17.58
N PHE A 13 -27.40 14.33 -16.71
CA PHE A 13 -28.39 13.27 -16.78
C PHE A 13 -29.31 13.33 -15.57
N ARG A 14 -30.60 13.04 -15.76
CA ARG A 14 -31.49 12.75 -14.63
C ARG A 14 -31.10 11.41 -14.01
N GLU A 15 -30.81 10.41 -14.84
CA GLU A 15 -30.33 9.09 -14.46
C GLU A 15 -29.27 8.64 -15.47
N PHE A 16 -28.26 7.92 -15.00
CA PHE A 16 -27.19 7.39 -15.85
C PHE A 16 -26.82 5.99 -15.36
N ASN A 17 -27.21 4.99 -16.16
CA ASN A 17 -26.96 3.57 -15.93
C ASN A 17 -26.48 2.93 -17.23
N ILE A 18 -25.72 1.85 -17.13
CA ILE A 18 -25.31 1.04 -18.28
C ILE A 18 -25.69 -0.40 -17.96
N GLY A 19 -26.65 -0.96 -18.70
CA GLY A 19 -27.06 -2.35 -18.51
C GLY A 19 -25.95 -3.34 -18.91
N GLU A 20 -26.06 -4.58 -18.45
CA GLU A 20 -25.17 -5.65 -18.87
C GLU A 20 -25.15 -5.80 -20.40
N ASN A 21 -23.99 -6.10 -20.98
CA ASN A 21 -23.79 -6.22 -22.43
C ASN A 21 -24.14 -4.95 -23.23
N ARG A 22 -24.26 -3.79 -22.56
CA ARG A 22 -24.44 -2.49 -23.20
C ARG A 22 -23.17 -1.67 -23.09
N GLY A 23 -23.04 -0.69 -23.98
CA GLY A 23 -22.01 0.35 -23.90
C GLY A 23 -22.64 1.74 -23.94
N ALA A 24 -22.06 2.68 -23.18
CA ALA A 24 -22.32 4.11 -23.33
C ALA A 24 -21.00 4.81 -23.66
N TYR A 25 -21.04 5.62 -24.72
CA TYR A 25 -19.87 6.32 -25.25
C TYR A 25 -20.10 7.82 -25.30
N PHE A 26 -19.19 8.59 -24.73
CA PHE A 26 -19.14 10.05 -24.88
C PHE A 26 -18.32 10.40 -26.14
N PHE A 27 -18.92 11.15 -27.05
CA PHE A 27 -18.27 11.52 -28.32
C PHE A 27 -17.69 12.94 -28.24
N VAL A 28 -16.42 13.05 -28.61
CA VAL A 28 -15.69 14.30 -28.73
C VAL A 28 -15.52 14.63 -30.21
N PHE A 29 -16.16 15.71 -30.65
CA PHE A 29 -16.04 16.21 -32.03
C PHE A 29 -15.01 17.33 -32.18
N ASP A 30 -14.59 17.94 -31.08
CA ASP A 30 -13.58 18.98 -31.06
C ASP A 30 -12.30 18.47 -30.37
N PRO A 31 -11.16 18.40 -31.07
CA PRO A 31 -9.91 17.89 -30.51
C PRO A 31 -9.30 18.74 -29.40
N SER A 32 -9.77 19.98 -29.20
CA SER A 32 -9.32 20.83 -28.09
C SER A 32 -9.95 20.45 -26.74
N ILE A 33 -10.93 19.53 -26.73
CA ILE A 33 -11.53 19.05 -25.48
C ILE A 33 -10.55 18.16 -24.73
N GLN A 34 -10.28 18.54 -23.49
CA GLN A 34 -9.40 17.82 -22.57
C GLN A 34 -10.20 17.09 -21.48
N ASN A 35 -11.41 17.56 -21.14
CA ASN A 35 -12.21 16.94 -20.08
C ASN A 35 -13.67 16.76 -20.50
N ILE A 36 -14.21 15.58 -20.23
CA ILE A 36 -15.63 15.24 -20.33
C ILE A 36 -16.16 15.09 -18.90
N LEU A 37 -17.15 15.89 -18.52
CA LEU A 37 -17.76 15.89 -17.20
C LEU A 37 -19.22 15.47 -17.28
N ALA A 38 -19.50 14.27 -16.79
CA ALA A 38 -20.85 13.72 -16.69
C ALA A 38 -21.34 13.79 -15.24
N ARG A 39 -22.52 14.39 -15.02
CA ARG A 39 -23.19 14.39 -13.72
C ARG A 39 -24.58 13.78 -13.77
N VAL A 40 -24.98 13.15 -12.67
CA VAL A 40 -26.35 12.73 -12.39
C VAL A 40 -27.00 13.71 -11.41
N THR A 41 -28.16 14.25 -11.77
CA THR A 41 -28.92 15.23 -10.96
C THR A 41 -30.19 14.64 -10.35
N GLY A 42 -30.54 13.40 -10.67
CA GLY A 42 -31.64 12.68 -10.02
C GLY A 42 -31.24 12.16 -8.64
N SER A 43 -32.12 11.35 -8.05
CA SER A 43 -31.96 10.78 -6.69
C SER A 43 -31.46 9.33 -6.68
N ASN A 44 -31.25 8.73 -7.85
CA ASN A 44 -30.87 7.33 -7.98
C ASN A 44 -29.37 7.18 -8.17
N ARG A 45 -28.80 6.13 -7.58
CA ARG A 45 -27.41 5.71 -7.83
C ARG A 45 -27.23 5.30 -9.30
N SER A 46 -25.98 5.24 -9.74
CA SER A 46 -25.60 4.75 -11.06
C SER A 46 -25.19 3.28 -11.01
N ASP A 47 -25.90 2.41 -11.71
CA ASP A 47 -25.54 1.02 -11.95
C ASP A 47 -24.83 0.93 -13.32
N ILE A 48 -23.51 0.78 -13.29
CA ILE A 48 -22.64 0.65 -14.45
C ILE A 48 -22.25 -0.82 -14.58
N LEU A 49 -22.99 -1.56 -15.39
CA LEU A 49 -22.87 -3.02 -15.54
C LEU A 49 -22.25 -3.43 -16.89
N GLY A 50 -21.92 -2.46 -17.74
CA GLY A 50 -21.37 -2.67 -19.08
C GLY A 50 -20.21 -1.72 -19.38
N ILE A 51 -20.01 -1.38 -20.65
CA ILE A 51 -18.86 -0.60 -21.11
C ILE A 51 -19.15 0.90 -20.97
N LEU A 52 -18.27 1.62 -20.28
CA LEU A 52 -18.24 3.08 -20.24
C LEU A 52 -17.02 3.57 -21.02
N GLY A 53 -17.23 4.33 -22.09
CA GLY A 53 -16.14 4.72 -22.97
C GLY A 53 -16.20 6.15 -23.49
N THR A 54 -15.11 6.52 -24.16
CA THR A 54 -14.99 7.79 -24.87
C THR A 54 -14.55 7.55 -26.31
N ARG A 55 -15.04 8.36 -27.23
CA ARG A 55 -14.72 8.29 -28.65
C ARG A 55 -14.45 9.68 -29.19
N GLN A 56 -13.58 9.74 -30.19
CA GLN A 56 -13.30 10.94 -30.94
C GLN A 56 -13.35 10.62 -32.43
N VAL A 57 -13.89 11.54 -33.21
CA VAL A 57 -13.91 11.44 -34.66
C VAL A 57 -12.76 12.28 -35.22
N ILE A 58 -11.85 11.64 -35.96
CA ILE A 58 -10.74 12.31 -36.66
C ILE A 58 -10.81 11.86 -38.12
N ASP A 59 -10.98 12.80 -39.04
CA ASP A 59 -11.07 12.55 -40.49
C ASP A 59 -12.06 11.43 -40.86
N GLY A 60 -13.22 11.41 -40.18
CA GLY A 60 -14.28 10.42 -40.40
C GLY A 60 -14.06 9.06 -39.73
N ASN A 61 -12.94 8.84 -39.05
CA ASN A 61 -12.62 7.59 -38.33
C ASN A 61 -12.84 7.73 -36.83
N LEU A 62 -13.22 6.62 -36.18
CA LEU A 62 -13.50 6.56 -34.74
C LEU A 62 -12.28 6.05 -33.96
N PHE A 63 -11.79 6.88 -33.04
CA PHE A 63 -10.69 6.56 -32.12
C PHE A 63 -11.16 6.69 -30.67
N ARG A 64 -10.38 6.18 -29.71
CA ARG A 64 -10.53 6.57 -28.30
C ARG A 64 -10.22 8.07 -28.18
N SER A 65 -10.98 8.78 -27.36
CA SER A 65 -10.71 10.20 -27.12
C SER A 65 -9.52 10.38 -26.18
N ASN A 66 -8.73 11.42 -26.41
CA ASN A 66 -7.67 11.86 -25.50
C ASN A 66 -8.17 12.73 -24.33
N ALA A 67 -9.49 12.89 -24.17
CA ALA A 67 -10.08 13.65 -23.08
C ALA A 67 -10.27 12.78 -21.82
N ASN A 68 -9.92 13.33 -20.65
CA ASN A 68 -10.21 12.74 -19.35
C ASN A 68 -11.73 12.62 -19.14
N LEU A 69 -12.19 11.54 -18.52
CA LEU A 69 -13.61 11.32 -18.22
C LEU A 69 -13.86 11.40 -16.72
N PHE A 70 -14.69 12.38 -16.31
CA PHE A 70 -15.18 12.56 -14.95
C PHE A 70 -16.65 12.16 -14.88
N VAL A 71 -16.98 11.20 -14.01
CA VAL A 71 -18.36 10.76 -13.74
C VAL A 71 -18.72 11.06 -12.29
N MET A 72 -19.79 11.81 -12.09
CA MET A 72 -20.26 12.25 -10.77
C MET A 72 -21.70 11.82 -10.51
N ASN A 73 -21.92 11.08 -9.43
CA ASN A 73 -23.26 10.81 -8.91
C ASN A 73 -23.27 10.82 -7.36
N PRO A 74 -23.84 11.84 -6.71
CA PRO A 74 -23.88 11.92 -5.24
C PRO A 74 -24.66 10.81 -4.55
N ASN A 75 -25.51 10.10 -5.28
CA ASN A 75 -26.32 9.00 -4.77
C ASN A 75 -25.61 7.64 -4.82
N GLY A 76 -24.37 7.60 -5.33
CA GLY A 76 -23.53 6.40 -5.37
C GLY A 76 -23.32 5.85 -6.77
N ILE A 77 -22.28 5.03 -6.92
CA ILE A 77 -21.92 4.38 -8.18
C ILE A 77 -21.55 2.92 -7.90
N ILE A 78 -22.16 1.99 -8.64
CA ILE A 78 -21.80 0.58 -8.63
C ILE A 78 -21.23 0.23 -10.00
N PHE A 79 -20.02 -0.29 -10.03
CA PHE A 79 -19.43 -0.97 -11.19
C PHE A 79 -19.61 -2.47 -11.00
N GLY A 80 -20.49 -3.08 -11.79
CA GLY A 80 -20.78 -4.51 -11.73
C GLY A 80 -19.65 -5.40 -12.27
N GLY A 81 -19.80 -6.72 -12.14
CA GLY A 81 -18.78 -7.71 -12.56
C GLY A 81 -18.29 -7.57 -14.00
N ASN A 82 -19.19 -7.22 -14.92
CA ASN A 82 -18.91 -7.03 -16.35
C ASN A 82 -18.58 -5.57 -16.74
N ALA A 83 -18.52 -4.67 -15.77
CA ALA A 83 -18.23 -3.27 -16.04
C ALA A 83 -16.81 -3.11 -16.58
N ARG A 84 -16.65 -2.23 -17.57
CA ARG A 84 -15.37 -1.99 -18.21
C ARG A 84 -15.23 -0.54 -18.63
N LEU A 85 -14.01 -0.03 -18.54
CA LEU A 85 -13.66 1.26 -19.11
C LEU A 85 -13.07 1.09 -20.52
N ASP A 86 -13.49 1.95 -21.44
CA ASP A 86 -12.99 2.04 -22.80
C ASP A 86 -12.68 3.50 -23.11
N VAL A 87 -11.74 4.03 -22.31
CA VAL A 87 -11.33 5.44 -22.29
C VAL A 87 -9.91 5.58 -22.83
N GLY A 88 -9.62 6.68 -23.55
CA GLY A 88 -8.28 6.90 -24.12
C GLY A 88 -7.30 7.65 -23.20
N ALA A 89 -7.84 8.42 -22.25
CA ALA A 89 -7.10 9.17 -21.25
C ALA A 89 -7.51 8.75 -19.83
N SER A 90 -7.40 9.64 -18.85
CA SER A 90 -7.63 9.32 -17.43
C SER A 90 -9.10 9.28 -17.07
N PHE A 91 -9.42 8.53 -16.02
CA PHE A 91 -10.78 8.34 -15.54
C PHE A 91 -10.90 8.74 -14.08
N MET A 92 -12.01 9.41 -13.76
CA MET A 92 -12.38 9.71 -12.39
C MET A 92 -13.86 9.45 -12.15
N ALA A 93 -14.17 8.67 -11.13
CA ALA A 93 -15.53 8.53 -10.60
C ALA A 93 -15.63 9.16 -9.21
N THR A 94 -16.73 9.88 -8.95
CA THR A 94 -16.95 10.49 -7.65
C THR A 94 -18.40 10.54 -7.21
N THR A 95 -18.62 10.51 -5.90
CA THR A 95 -19.92 10.78 -5.27
C THR A 95 -19.98 12.17 -4.61
N ALA A 96 -19.05 13.05 -4.98
CA ALA A 96 -19.12 14.46 -4.61
C ALA A 96 -20.40 15.11 -5.15
N ASN A 97 -20.87 16.13 -4.45
CA ASN A 97 -22.04 16.93 -4.81
C ASN A 97 -21.76 17.95 -5.93
N GLY A 98 -20.50 18.25 -6.20
CA GLY A 98 -20.09 19.15 -7.28
C GLY A 98 -18.60 19.13 -7.56
N VAL A 99 -18.24 19.65 -8.73
CA VAL A 99 -16.86 19.85 -9.17
C VAL A 99 -16.56 21.35 -9.23
N GLN A 100 -15.46 21.78 -8.60
CA GLN A 100 -14.96 23.16 -8.62
C GLN A 100 -14.12 23.42 -9.87
N PHE A 101 -14.16 24.67 -10.33
CA PHE A 101 -13.35 25.20 -11.41
C PHE A 101 -12.73 26.54 -10.96
N GLY A 102 -11.47 26.50 -10.52
CA GLY A 102 -10.74 27.66 -9.98
C GLY A 102 -11.50 28.31 -8.82
N GLU A 103 -11.41 29.64 -8.69
CA GLU A 103 -11.99 30.34 -7.52
C GLU A 103 -13.51 30.58 -7.60
N ARG A 104 -14.13 30.51 -8.79
CA ARG A 104 -15.53 30.99 -8.98
C ARG A 104 -16.46 30.08 -9.78
N GLY A 105 -15.97 29.02 -10.42
CA GLY A 105 -16.79 28.11 -11.23
C GLY A 105 -17.20 26.85 -10.47
N SER A 106 -18.44 26.38 -10.66
CA SER A 106 -18.90 25.08 -10.12
C SER A 106 -19.84 24.32 -11.05
N PHE A 107 -19.72 23.00 -11.04
CA PHE A 107 -20.58 22.06 -11.74
C PHE A 107 -21.23 21.10 -10.73
N ASN A 108 -22.42 21.46 -10.25
CA ASN A 108 -23.08 20.78 -9.12
C ASN A 108 -24.09 19.71 -9.56
N ALA A 109 -24.10 18.54 -8.93
CA ALA A 109 -25.17 17.56 -9.08
C ALA A 109 -26.38 17.84 -8.16
N SER A 110 -26.17 18.62 -7.09
CA SER A 110 -27.22 19.03 -6.15
C SER A 110 -27.56 20.52 -6.27
N GLY A 111 -28.86 20.86 -6.26
CA GLY A 111 -29.37 22.24 -6.29
C GLY A 111 -29.59 22.84 -7.69
N ASN A 112 -30.37 23.94 -7.74
CA ASN A 112 -30.78 24.65 -8.98
C ASN A 112 -29.81 25.77 -9.42
N GLN A 113 -28.55 25.75 -8.98
CA GLN A 113 -27.61 26.83 -9.30
C GLN A 113 -27.14 26.76 -10.76
N PRO A 114 -27.21 27.86 -11.54
CA PRO A 114 -26.71 27.88 -12.90
C PRO A 114 -25.19 27.73 -12.90
N SER A 115 -24.68 26.80 -13.70
CA SER A 115 -23.25 26.64 -13.92
C SER A 115 -22.64 27.92 -14.50
N GLN A 116 -21.80 28.61 -13.74
CA GLN A 116 -21.08 29.81 -14.17
C GLN A 116 -19.67 29.44 -14.66
N VAL A 117 -19.24 30.15 -15.71
CA VAL A 117 -17.96 30.13 -16.46
C VAL A 117 -16.99 28.99 -16.14
N LEU A 118 -16.94 27.99 -17.03
CA LEU A 118 -16.23 26.72 -16.88
C LEU A 118 -15.13 26.54 -17.94
N THR A 119 -14.30 27.55 -18.16
CA THR A 119 -13.26 27.56 -19.21
C THR A 119 -11.90 27.05 -18.75
N ILE A 120 -11.76 26.72 -17.46
CA ILE A 120 -10.52 26.23 -16.84
C ILE A 120 -10.65 24.77 -16.44
N ASN A 121 -9.57 24.15 -15.96
CA ASN A 121 -9.60 22.75 -15.51
C ASN A 121 -10.42 22.58 -14.22
N PRO A 122 -11.01 21.39 -14.00
CA PRO A 122 -11.51 20.97 -12.69
C PRO A 122 -10.39 21.09 -11.65
N SER A 123 -10.72 21.57 -10.45
CA SER A 123 -9.72 21.85 -9.41
C SER A 123 -10.06 21.29 -8.02
N ALA A 124 -11.30 20.88 -7.79
CA ALA A 124 -11.70 20.26 -6.52
C ALA A 124 -13.07 19.55 -6.62
N PHE A 125 -13.38 18.76 -5.59
CA PHE A 125 -14.64 18.06 -5.39
C PHE A 125 -15.29 18.49 -4.09
N PHE A 126 -16.56 18.87 -4.15
CA PHE A 126 -17.32 19.35 -3.01
C PHE A 126 -18.26 18.29 -2.48
N PHE A 127 -18.16 18.01 -1.20
CA PHE A 127 -19.14 17.22 -0.46
C PHE A 127 -19.90 18.17 0.46
N ASN A 128 -21.22 18.25 0.27
CA ASN A 128 -22.11 19.11 1.06
C ASN A 128 -23.14 18.30 1.88
N GLN A 129 -23.00 16.98 1.90
CA GLN A 129 -23.87 16.07 2.63
C GLN A 129 -23.09 15.28 3.67
N ILE A 130 -23.77 14.94 4.76
CA ILE A 130 -23.17 14.23 5.91
C ILE A 130 -23.07 12.72 5.65
N ASN A 131 -23.93 12.15 4.79
CA ASN A 131 -23.88 10.74 4.40
C ASN A 131 -23.58 10.62 2.91
N ALA A 132 -22.31 10.71 2.55
CA ALA A 132 -21.87 10.52 1.18
C ALA A 132 -22.07 9.05 0.76
N ALA A 133 -22.67 8.85 -0.41
CA ALA A 133 -22.93 7.51 -0.94
C ALA A 133 -21.64 6.77 -1.33
N PRO A 134 -21.64 5.43 -1.37
CA PRO A 134 -20.45 4.66 -1.70
C PRO A 134 -20.17 4.63 -3.20
N ILE A 135 -18.90 4.37 -3.53
CA ILE A 135 -18.50 3.75 -4.79
C ILE A 135 -18.22 2.27 -4.50
N VAL A 136 -18.84 1.37 -5.26
CA VAL A 136 -18.59 -0.07 -5.18
C VAL A 136 -18.04 -0.55 -6.52
N ASN A 137 -16.89 -1.23 -6.49
CA ASN A 137 -16.31 -1.87 -7.66
C ASN A 137 -16.30 -3.39 -7.49
N GLN A 138 -17.03 -4.07 -8.37
CA GLN A 138 -17.08 -5.53 -8.49
C GLN A 138 -16.49 -6.01 -9.83
N SER A 139 -15.97 -5.08 -10.65
CA SER A 139 -15.55 -5.40 -12.01
C SER A 139 -14.35 -6.35 -12.02
N ILE A 140 -14.45 -7.40 -12.83
CA ILE A 140 -13.41 -8.41 -13.02
C ILE A 140 -13.15 -8.66 -14.50
N SER A 141 -13.42 -7.65 -15.34
CA SER A 141 -13.18 -7.75 -16.77
C SER A 141 -11.69 -8.00 -17.05
N THR A 142 -11.39 -8.92 -17.97
CA THR A 142 -10.00 -9.25 -18.30
C THR A 142 -9.37 -8.18 -19.18
N ASN A 143 -8.04 -8.12 -19.24
CA ASN A 143 -7.32 -7.25 -20.16
C ASN A 143 -7.73 -7.55 -21.63
N PHE A 144 -7.73 -6.54 -22.50
CA PHE A 144 -8.01 -6.70 -23.93
C PHE A 144 -6.89 -7.46 -24.69
N ILE A 145 -5.66 -7.43 -24.14
CA ILE A 145 -4.43 -7.94 -24.75
C ILE A 145 -4.07 -9.32 -24.16
N ASP A 146 -4.22 -9.49 -22.85
CA ASP A 146 -3.96 -10.77 -22.17
C ASP A 146 -5.12 -11.18 -21.24
N PRO A 147 -5.96 -12.14 -21.66
CA PRO A 147 -7.12 -12.57 -20.87
C PRO A 147 -6.76 -13.32 -19.57
N SER A 148 -5.48 -13.63 -19.32
CA SER A 148 -5.02 -14.20 -18.04
C SER A 148 -4.91 -13.15 -16.92
N PHE A 149 -4.94 -11.86 -17.24
CA PHE A 149 -4.94 -10.77 -16.28
C PHE A 149 -6.35 -10.19 -16.09
N ILE A 150 -6.78 -10.14 -14.84
CA ILE A 150 -8.03 -9.48 -14.42
C ILE A 150 -7.70 -8.02 -14.11
N ASP A 151 -8.21 -7.11 -14.94
CA ASP A 151 -7.98 -5.67 -14.82
C ASP A 151 -9.16 -4.91 -14.21
N GLY A 152 -10.36 -5.49 -14.30
CA GLY A 152 -11.59 -4.85 -13.84
C GLY A 152 -11.82 -3.53 -14.56
N LEU A 153 -11.83 -2.41 -13.82
CA LEU A 153 -11.80 -1.08 -14.41
C LEU A 153 -10.34 -0.71 -14.69
N SER A 154 -10.02 -0.51 -15.97
CA SER A 154 -8.68 -0.08 -16.36
C SER A 154 -8.63 1.07 -17.34
N VAL A 155 -7.60 1.89 -17.22
CA VAL A 155 -7.25 2.95 -18.16
C VAL A 155 -6.04 2.53 -18.99
N ASN A 156 -5.77 3.25 -20.07
CA ASN A 156 -4.54 3.04 -20.85
C ASN A 156 -3.28 3.28 -20.00
N ASP A 157 -2.17 2.70 -20.41
CA ASP A 157 -0.88 2.84 -19.73
C ASP A 157 -0.48 4.32 -19.54
N GLY A 158 0.12 4.62 -18.39
CA GLY A 158 0.56 5.96 -18.02
C GLY A 158 -0.59 6.94 -17.71
N ARG A 159 -1.83 6.47 -17.57
CA ARG A 159 -3.00 7.30 -17.20
C ARG A 159 -3.39 7.14 -15.73
N SER A 160 -4.21 8.06 -15.24
CA SER A 160 -4.75 8.04 -13.88
C SER A 160 -6.15 7.41 -13.82
N LEU A 161 -6.41 6.61 -12.78
CA LEU A 161 -7.73 6.11 -12.41
C LEU A 161 -8.02 6.49 -10.96
N LEU A 162 -8.97 7.41 -10.76
CA LEU A 162 -9.33 7.97 -9.46
C LEU A 162 -10.74 7.55 -9.04
N LEU A 163 -10.91 7.07 -7.81
CA LEU A 163 -12.22 6.85 -7.18
C LEU A 163 -12.31 7.67 -5.89
N LEU A 164 -13.23 8.64 -5.86
CA LEU A 164 -13.45 9.53 -4.71
C LEU A 164 -14.91 9.48 -4.23
N GLY A 165 -15.17 8.69 -3.20
CA GLY A 165 -16.52 8.40 -2.73
C GLY A 165 -16.81 8.89 -1.31
N GLY A 166 -18.01 8.55 -0.81
CA GLY A 166 -18.24 8.38 0.62
C GLY A 166 -17.32 7.29 1.13
N SER A 167 -17.76 6.03 1.10
CA SER A 167 -16.84 4.89 1.14
C SER A 167 -16.44 4.44 -0.28
N VAL A 168 -15.29 3.80 -0.41
CA VAL A 168 -14.86 3.14 -1.65
C VAL A 168 -14.62 1.65 -1.35
N ASN A 169 -15.43 0.79 -1.95
CA ASN A 169 -15.44 -0.64 -1.65
C ASN A 169 -15.09 -1.44 -2.90
N LEU A 170 -13.97 -2.14 -2.87
CA LEU A 170 -13.60 -3.15 -3.86
C LEU A 170 -14.11 -4.50 -3.32
N ASP A 171 -15.16 -5.00 -3.97
CA ASP A 171 -15.88 -6.22 -3.61
C ASP A 171 -15.60 -7.30 -4.66
N GLY A 172 -14.42 -7.91 -4.55
CA GLY A 172 -13.84 -8.79 -5.57
C GLY A 172 -13.38 -8.08 -6.85
N GLY A 173 -13.59 -6.77 -6.96
CA GLY A 173 -13.25 -5.98 -8.14
C GLY A 173 -11.75 -5.69 -8.28
N ALA A 174 -11.32 -5.50 -9.52
CA ALA A 174 -9.96 -5.10 -9.89
C ALA A 174 -9.91 -3.67 -10.43
N LEU A 175 -8.77 -3.01 -10.23
CA LEU A 175 -8.42 -1.72 -10.82
C LEU A 175 -7.03 -1.81 -11.49
N GLY A 176 -6.92 -1.31 -12.72
CA GLY A 176 -5.68 -1.32 -13.50
C GLY A 176 -5.30 0.06 -14.07
N ALA A 177 -4.07 0.50 -13.83
CA ALA A 177 -3.47 1.67 -14.48
C ALA A 177 -1.95 1.48 -14.62
N TYR A 178 -1.56 0.60 -15.55
CA TYR A 178 -0.17 0.20 -15.77
C TYR A 178 0.73 1.42 -16.06
N ASP A 179 1.88 1.54 -15.38
CA ASP A 179 2.78 2.72 -15.37
C ASP A 179 2.15 4.07 -14.98
N GLY A 180 0.84 4.08 -14.72
CA GLY A 180 0.03 5.24 -14.45
C GLY A 180 -0.11 5.50 -12.95
N ARG A 181 -1.32 5.88 -12.55
CA ARG A 181 -1.66 6.17 -11.16
C ARG A 181 -3.04 5.60 -10.82
N ILE A 182 -3.17 4.95 -9.68
CA ILE A 182 -4.47 4.68 -9.06
C ILE A 182 -4.54 5.46 -7.76
N GLU A 183 -5.65 6.15 -7.53
CA GLU A 183 -5.85 6.91 -6.32
C GLU A 183 -7.26 6.77 -5.76
N LEU A 184 -7.34 6.34 -4.50
CA LEU A 184 -8.59 6.00 -3.81
C LEU A 184 -8.79 6.92 -2.62
N GLY A 185 -9.96 7.56 -2.54
CA GLY A 185 -10.28 8.52 -1.52
C GLY A 185 -11.69 8.33 -0.95
N GLY A 186 -11.80 8.28 0.38
CA GLY A 186 -13.09 8.27 1.08
C GLY A 186 -13.31 9.57 1.85
N LEU A 187 -14.48 10.19 1.70
CA LEU A 187 -14.88 11.37 2.47
C LEU A 187 -16.22 11.14 3.19
N ALA A 188 -16.21 11.12 4.51
CA ALA A 188 -17.35 10.77 5.36
C ALA A 188 -18.34 11.93 5.58
N GLY A 189 -18.02 13.15 5.15
CA GLY A 189 -18.85 14.31 5.47
C GLY A 189 -18.55 15.53 4.62
N ILE A 190 -18.95 16.70 5.13
CA ILE A 190 -18.78 17.97 4.42
C ILE A 190 -17.29 18.30 4.31
N GLY A 191 -16.86 18.63 3.10
CA GLY A 191 -15.47 18.98 2.83
C GLY A 191 -15.20 19.18 1.36
N THR A 192 -13.99 19.65 1.09
CA THR A 192 -13.49 19.85 -0.27
C THR A 192 -12.21 19.03 -0.43
N VAL A 193 -12.13 18.21 -1.46
CA VAL A 193 -10.89 17.51 -1.85
C VAL A 193 -10.36 18.16 -3.10
N GLY A 194 -9.12 18.65 -3.07
CA GLY A 194 -8.49 19.27 -4.23
C GLY A 194 -8.21 18.25 -5.33
N LEU A 195 -8.11 18.72 -6.56
CA LEU A 195 -7.69 17.95 -7.73
C LEU A 195 -6.65 18.75 -8.48
N ASN A 196 -5.49 18.15 -8.69
CA ASN A 196 -4.49 18.64 -9.61
C ASN A 196 -4.70 17.97 -10.98
N VAL A 197 -4.60 18.77 -12.03
CA VAL A 197 -4.76 18.32 -13.42
C VAL A 197 -3.58 18.82 -14.24
N ASP A 198 -2.64 17.93 -14.53
CA ASP A 198 -1.53 18.16 -15.46
C ASP A 198 -1.72 17.29 -16.71
N GLY A 199 -2.47 17.83 -17.68
CA GLY A 199 -2.91 17.09 -18.86
C GLY A 199 -3.76 15.88 -18.48
N ASN A 200 -3.20 14.68 -18.64
CA ASN A 200 -3.86 13.42 -18.26
C ASN A 200 -3.35 12.88 -16.91
N ASN A 201 -2.42 13.55 -16.24
CA ASN A 201 -2.03 13.17 -14.90
C ASN A 201 -2.98 13.85 -13.91
N LEU A 202 -3.75 13.03 -13.20
CA LEU A 202 -4.70 13.45 -12.18
C LEU A 202 -4.23 12.94 -10.81
N ASP A 203 -4.25 13.79 -9.79
CA ASP A 203 -3.98 13.45 -8.39
C ASP A 203 -4.87 14.28 -7.45
N LEU A 204 -5.22 13.72 -6.29
CA LEU A 204 -6.04 14.41 -5.29
C LEU A 204 -5.16 15.09 -4.25
N ASN A 205 -5.68 16.19 -3.72
CA ASN A 205 -5.10 16.86 -2.56
C ASN A 205 -6.09 16.81 -1.40
N PHE A 206 -5.82 15.91 -0.45
CA PHE A 206 -6.61 15.75 0.76
C PHE A 206 -6.22 16.79 1.81
N PRO A 207 -7.15 17.64 2.27
CA PRO A 207 -6.88 18.48 3.43
C PRO A 207 -6.70 17.63 4.70
N THR A 208 -5.97 18.15 5.68
CA THR A 208 -5.73 17.45 6.96
C THR A 208 -7.00 17.31 7.81
N ASP A 209 -7.92 18.26 7.69
CA ASP A 209 -9.01 18.45 8.65
C ASP A 209 -10.36 17.90 8.15
N VAL A 210 -10.35 17.11 7.07
CA VAL A 210 -11.57 16.47 6.56
C VAL A 210 -11.81 15.12 7.23
N ALA A 211 -13.08 14.82 7.51
CA ALA A 211 -13.48 13.50 7.95
C ALA A 211 -13.37 12.52 6.78
N LYS A 212 -12.32 11.69 6.77
CA LYS A 212 -12.16 10.61 5.80
C LYS A 212 -13.20 9.51 6.07
N ALA A 213 -13.56 8.76 5.04
CA ALA A 213 -14.42 7.57 5.16
C ALA A 213 -13.64 6.29 4.81
N ASP A 214 -14.29 5.16 5.05
CA ASP A 214 -13.65 3.86 4.97
C ASP A 214 -13.44 3.39 3.53
N ILE A 215 -12.33 2.68 3.32
CA ILE A 215 -11.97 2.04 2.06
C ILE A 215 -11.76 0.55 2.34
N SER A 216 -12.44 -0.31 1.60
CA SER A 216 -12.38 -1.76 1.82
C SER A 216 -12.00 -2.53 0.56
N PHE A 217 -11.21 -3.58 0.75
CA PHE A 217 -10.83 -4.56 -0.26
C PHE A 217 -11.18 -5.95 0.27
N SER A 218 -11.96 -6.70 -0.50
CA SER A 218 -12.44 -8.02 -0.10
C SER A 218 -12.50 -8.98 -1.27
N LYS A 219 -12.66 -10.27 -0.98
CA LYS A 219 -12.92 -11.34 -1.97
C LYS A 219 -11.91 -11.37 -3.13
N GLY A 220 -10.62 -11.19 -2.84
CA GLY A 220 -9.56 -11.25 -3.84
C GLY A 220 -9.43 -9.99 -4.70
N SER A 221 -9.97 -8.85 -4.26
CA SER A 221 -9.83 -7.57 -4.98
C SER A 221 -8.37 -7.23 -5.27
N SER A 222 -8.13 -6.54 -6.39
CA SER A 222 -6.78 -6.20 -6.86
C SER A 222 -6.65 -4.74 -7.28
N VAL A 223 -5.54 -4.09 -6.93
CA VAL A 223 -5.15 -2.78 -7.43
C VAL A 223 -3.75 -2.87 -8.02
N ASN A 224 -3.63 -2.62 -9.33
CA ASN A 224 -2.39 -2.88 -10.06
C ASN A 224 -1.96 -1.68 -10.92
N THR A 225 -0.76 -1.18 -10.67
CA THR A 225 -0.12 -0.14 -11.48
C THR A 225 1.21 -0.58 -12.07
N SER A 226 1.52 -1.87 -12.07
CA SER A 226 2.81 -2.39 -12.54
C SER A 226 3.16 -1.94 -13.96
N GLY A 227 4.44 -1.99 -14.37
CA GLY A 227 4.83 -1.60 -15.73
C GLY A 227 6.32 -1.32 -15.88
N ILE A 228 6.72 -0.67 -16.97
CA ILE A 228 8.11 -0.32 -17.29
C ILE A 228 8.78 0.45 -16.14
N GLY A 229 8.08 1.45 -15.61
CA GLY A 229 8.47 2.14 -14.38
C GLY A 229 7.85 1.51 -13.16
N GLY A 230 6.63 0.99 -13.26
CA GLY A 230 5.81 0.73 -12.09
C GLY A 230 5.16 2.05 -11.65
N GLY A 231 3.84 2.10 -11.73
CA GLY A 231 3.03 3.26 -11.45
C GLY A 231 2.88 3.57 -9.97
N GLU A 232 2.01 4.52 -9.66
CA GLU A 232 1.81 5.01 -8.29
C GLU A 232 0.44 4.64 -7.76
N ILE A 233 0.37 4.19 -6.50
CA ILE A 233 -0.89 3.95 -5.80
C ILE A 233 -0.97 4.86 -4.58
N GLN A 234 -2.04 5.66 -4.48
CA GLN A 234 -2.34 6.48 -3.30
C GLN A 234 -3.70 6.12 -2.69
N ILE A 235 -3.78 6.04 -1.36
CA ILE A 235 -5.01 5.67 -0.64
C ILE A 235 -5.20 6.62 0.54
N HIS A 236 -6.35 7.28 0.61
CA HIS A 236 -6.73 8.20 1.68
C HIS A 236 -8.05 7.77 2.31
N GLY A 237 -8.01 7.10 3.46
CA GLY A 237 -9.19 6.58 4.15
C GLY A 237 -9.20 6.88 5.65
N ASN A 238 -10.35 6.63 6.29
CA ASN A 238 -10.40 6.54 7.74
C ASN A 238 -9.98 5.13 8.17
N ASN A 239 -10.80 4.12 7.94
CA ASN A 239 -10.37 2.73 8.03
C ASN A 239 -10.05 2.20 6.62
N VAL A 240 -8.85 1.68 6.42
CA VAL A 240 -8.45 0.97 5.20
C VAL A 240 -8.31 -0.50 5.56
N SER A 241 -9.15 -1.36 5.01
CA SER A 241 -9.16 -2.80 5.35
C SER A 241 -8.99 -3.68 4.12
N LEU A 242 -7.98 -4.56 4.12
CA LEU A 242 -7.77 -5.58 3.09
C LEU A 242 -8.04 -6.96 3.68
N SER A 243 -8.84 -7.76 2.98
CA SER A 243 -9.24 -9.11 3.42
C SER A 243 -9.45 -10.06 2.24
N GLY A 244 -9.38 -11.37 2.53
CA GLY A 244 -9.77 -12.40 1.57
C GLY A 244 -8.83 -12.47 0.37
N ASN A 245 -7.52 -12.48 0.60
CA ASN A 245 -6.48 -12.54 -0.42
C ASN A 245 -6.46 -11.35 -1.39
N SER A 246 -6.84 -10.16 -0.91
CA SER A 246 -6.74 -8.93 -1.70
C SER A 246 -5.30 -8.46 -1.87
N ASN A 247 -5.01 -7.81 -3.00
CA ASN A 247 -3.66 -7.39 -3.38
C ASN A 247 -3.61 -5.92 -3.83
N ILE A 248 -2.56 -5.22 -3.43
CA ILE A 248 -2.20 -3.89 -3.94
C ILE A 248 -0.74 -3.97 -4.41
N LEU A 249 -0.49 -3.70 -5.68
CA LEU A 249 0.83 -3.93 -6.27
C LEU A 249 1.25 -2.88 -7.30
N SER A 250 2.55 -2.55 -7.25
CA SER A 250 3.21 -1.73 -8.26
C SER A 250 4.60 -2.27 -8.57
N ASN A 251 4.67 -3.26 -9.47
CA ASN A 251 5.92 -3.88 -9.87
C ASN A 251 6.59 -3.11 -11.02
N THR A 252 7.91 -3.10 -11.02
CA THR A 252 8.77 -2.52 -12.05
C THR A 252 9.31 -3.63 -12.95
N PHE A 253 8.97 -3.57 -14.23
CA PHE A 253 9.32 -4.56 -15.25
C PHE A 253 10.31 -4.02 -16.29
N GLY A 254 10.61 -2.72 -16.27
CA GLY A 254 11.47 -2.07 -17.25
C GLY A 254 12.68 -1.37 -16.62
N ASN A 255 13.16 -0.33 -17.30
CA ASN A 255 14.39 0.39 -16.98
C ASN A 255 14.14 1.73 -16.26
N GLN A 256 12.90 2.00 -15.83
CA GLN A 256 12.55 3.19 -15.06
C GLN A 256 12.28 2.78 -13.61
N ASN A 257 12.66 3.63 -12.64
CA ASN A 257 12.45 3.31 -11.23
C ASN A 257 10.95 3.36 -10.86
N GLY A 258 10.55 2.48 -9.93
CA GLY A 258 9.21 2.41 -9.36
C GLY A 258 8.78 3.67 -8.63
N LYS A 259 7.51 4.06 -8.84
CA LYS A 259 6.89 5.21 -8.14
C LYS A 259 6.42 4.87 -6.72
N GLY A 260 5.93 3.65 -6.49
CA GLY A 260 5.63 3.13 -5.15
C GLY A 260 4.15 3.21 -4.73
N ILE A 261 3.92 2.92 -3.45
CA ILE A 261 2.59 2.81 -2.83
C ILE A 261 2.55 3.66 -1.56
N PHE A 262 1.55 4.53 -1.45
CA PHE A 262 1.39 5.49 -0.36
C PHE A 262 -0.01 5.34 0.27
N ILE A 263 -0.06 5.09 1.57
CA ILE A 263 -1.32 4.89 2.29
C ILE A 263 -1.38 5.85 3.46
N GLU A 264 -2.45 6.64 3.50
CA GLU A 264 -2.85 7.48 4.61
C GLU A 264 -4.18 6.98 5.16
N ALA A 265 -4.16 6.49 6.40
CA ALA A 265 -5.34 5.99 7.08
C ALA A 265 -5.41 6.50 8.52
N LYS A 266 -6.57 6.44 9.16
CA LYS A 266 -6.62 6.40 10.62
C LYS A 266 -6.19 5.00 11.09
N GLN A 267 -6.80 3.97 10.53
CA GLN A 267 -6.49 2.58 10.81
C GLN A 267 -6.26 1.82 9.51
N LEU A 268 -5.14 1.08 9.42
CA LEU A 268 -4.87 0.15 8.33
C LEU A 268 -4.91 -1.29 8.86
N VAL A 269 -5.77 -2.14 8.30
CA VAL A 269 -5.91 -3.55 8.68
C VAL A 269 -5.69 -4.42 7.45
N LEU A 270 -4.76 -5.37 7.53
CA LEU A 270 -4.61 -6.42 6.54
C LEU A 270 -4.84 -7.76 7.21
N ASN A 271 -5.70 -8.58 6.61
CA ASN A 271 -5.98 -9.93 7.04
C ASN A 271 -5.87 -10.86 5.84
N ASP A 272 -4.84 -11.72 5.83
CA ASP A 272 -4.55 -12.60 4.68
C ASP A 272 -4.58 -11.83 3.34
N SER A 273 -3.80 -10.75 3.25
CA SER A 273 -3.79 -9.83 2.11
C SER A 273 -2.42 -9.20 1.95
N ARG A 274 -2.14 -8.64 0.77
CA ARG A 274 -0.78 -8.24 0.39
C ARG A 274 -0.71 -6.84 -0.18
N ILE A 275 0.33 -6.11 0.22
CA ILE A 275 0.73 -4.84 -0.38
C ILE A 275 2.19 -4.97 -0.76
N PHE A 276 2.53 -4.82 -2.03
CA PHE A 276 3.92 -5.04 -2.43
C PHE A 276 4.40 -4.29 -3.66
N THR A 277 5.70 -4.07 -3.69
CA THR A 277 6.45 -3.66 -4.88
C THR A 277 7.54 -4.70 -5.16
N ARG A 278 7.88 -4.87 -6.44
CA ARG A 278 8.94 -5.78 -6.88
C ARG A 278 9.64 -5.24 -8.12
N THR A 279 10.94 -5.47 -8.25
CA THR A 279 11.68 -5.32 -9.51
C THR A 279 12.48 -6.59 -9.81
N ASP A 280 12.51 -6.98 -11.08
CA ASP A 280 13.35 -8.08 -11.59
C ASP A 280 14.40 -7.55 -12.59
N THR A 281 14.59 -6.23 -12.65
CA THR A 281 15.42 -5.54 -13.64
C THR A 281 16.60 -4.82 -12.98
N SER A 282 17.32 -3.99 -13.76
CA SER A 282 18.33 -3.07 -13.24
C SER A 282 17.76 -1.78 -12.65
N ALA A 283 16.46 -1.51 -12.83
CA ALA A 283 15.78 -0.37 -12.21
C ALA A 283 15.34 -0.71 -10.79
N ASN A 284 15.33 0.31 -9.93
CA ASN A 284 14.91 0.13 -8.54
C ASN A 284 13.39 -0.04 -8.44
N SER A 285 12.94 -0.87 -7.50
CA SER A 285 11.53 -0.98 -7.17
C SER A 285 11.05 0.25 -6.39
N GLY A 286 9.74 0.52 -6.42
CA GLY A 286 9.13 1.64 -5.70
C GLY A 286 9.07 1.42 -4.19
N ASP A 287 9.07 2.51 -3.45
CA ASP A 287 8.93 2.50 -1.99
C ASP A 287 7.49 2.19 -1.55
N ILE A 288 7.33 1.73 -0.31
CA ILE A 288 6.03 1.64 0.36
C ILE A 288 6.06 2.56 1.59
N ARG A 289 5.09 3.48 1.68
CA ARG A 289 4.93 4.38 2.81
C ARG A 289 3.53 4.27 3.41
N ILE A 290 3.49 3.95 4.70
CA ILE A 290 2.24 3.84 5.47
C ILE A 290 2.24 4.92 6.55
N ASN A 291 1.22 5.77 6.55
CA ASN A 291 0.94 6.75 7.58
C ASN A 291 -0.43 6.44 8.21
N SER A 292 -0.43 6.06 9.48
CA SER A 292 -1.64 5.68 10.22
C SER A 292 -1.60 6.09 11.68
N GLN A 293 -2.74 5.98 12.38
CA GLN A 293 -2.73 5.90 13.84
C GLN A 293 -2.45 4.46 14.28
N SER A 294 -3.06 3.47 13.64
CA SER A 294 -2.81 2.06 13.93
C SER A 294 -2.65 1.21 12.68
N LEU A 295 -1.66 0.32 12.68
CA LEU A 295 -1.43 -0.71 11.67
C LEU A 295 -1.64 -2.10 12.27
N ASN A 296 -2.46 -2.94 11.63
CA ASN A 296 -2.70 -4.31 12.07
C ASN A 296 -2.50 -5.31 10.93
N LEU A 297 -1.58 -6.25 11.10
CA LEU A 297 -1.30 -7.35 10.16
C LEU A 297 -1.66 -8.68 10.81
N GLN A 298 -2.58 -9.43 10.19
CA GLN A 298 -3.11 -10.68 10.73
C GLN A 298 -3.10 -11.80 9.71
N ASN A 299 -3.01 -13.03 10.23
CA ASN A 299 -3.26 -14.27 9.50
C ASN A 299 -2.46 -14.40 8.18
N GLY A 300 -1.19 -14.02 8.19
CA GLY A 300 -0.31 -14.08 7.02
C GLY A 300 -0.39 -12.89 6.08
N ALA A 301 -0.88 -11.75 6.58
CA ALA A 301 -0.82 -10.48 5.87
C ALA A 301 0.63 -10.06 5.58
N LEU A 302 0.88 -9.52 4.38
CA LEU A 302 2.23 -9.16 3.93
C LEU A 302 2.28 -7.73 3.42
N VAL A 303 3.22 -6.94 3.92
CA VAL A 303 3.66 -5.69 3.28
C VAL A 303 5.12 -5.85 2.89
N SER A 304 5.45 -5.75 1.60
CA SER A 304 6.81 -6.06 1.15
C SER A 304 7.36 -5.23 0.01
N THR A 305 8.64 -4.87 0.08
CA THR A 305 9.42 -4.37 -1.05
C THR A 305 10.44 -5.43 -1.47
N ASN A 306 10.51 -5.74 -2.77
CA ASN A 306 11.26 -6.90 -3.24
C ASN A 306 12.17 -6.59 -4.45
N THR A 307 13.26 -7.33 -4.59
CA THR A 307 14.02 -7.40 -5.84
C THR A 307 14.53 -8.82 -6.14
N ALA A 308 14.53 -9.21 -7.41
CA ALA A 308 15.32 -10.35 -7.90
C ALA A 308 16.31 -9.96 -9.00
N GLY A 309 16.36 -8.66 -9.36
CA GLY A 309 17.24 -8.12 -10.39
C GLY A 309 18.51 -7.49 -9.83
N GLU A 310 19.14 -6.65 -10.65
CA GLU A 310 20.30 -5.84 -10.28
C GLU A 310 19.90 -4.53 -9.58
N GLY A 311 18.68 -4.05 -9.83
CA GLY A 311 18.09 -2.89 -9.18
C GLY A 311 17.73 -3.18 -7.72
N LYS A 312 17.79 -2.15 -6.88
CA LYS A 312 17.47 -2.28 -5.46
C LYS A 312 15.97 -2.45 -5.23
N ALA A 313 15.60 -3.16 -4.18
CA ALA A 313 14.23 -3.06 -3.66
C ALA A 313 13.99 -1.65 -3.10
N GLY A 314 12.73 -1.20 -3.10
CA GLY A 314 12.34 0.04 -2.45
C GLY A 314 12.41 -0.07 -0.92
N ASN A 315 12.33 1.06 -0.24
CA ASN A 315 12.25 1.13 1.21
C ASN A 315 10.82 0.96 1.71
N LEU A 316 10.66 0.41 2.92
CA LEU A 316 9.39 0.33 3.62
C LEU A 316 9.41 1.28 4.83
N THR A 317 8.61 2.34 4.78
CA THR A 317 8.49 3.28 5.91
C THR A 317 7.09 3.24 6.52
N VAL A 318 7.00 3.03 7.83
CA VAL A 318 5.75 3.01 8.59
C VAL A 318 5.78 4.08 9.69
N THR A 319 4.73 4.90 9.72
CA THR A 319 4.41 5.79 10.84
C THR A 319 3.03 5.38 11.33
N ALA A 320 2.94 4.85 12.56
CA ALA A 320 1.69 4.42 13.18
C ALA A 320 1.64 4.98 14.62
N ARG A 321 1.03 6.15 14.80
CA ARG A 321 1.21 6.95 16.04
C ARG A 321 0.83 6.20 17.32
N ASP A 322 -0.20 5.38 17.28
CA ASP A 322 -0.75 4.69 18.45
C ASP A 322 -0.18 3.26 18.53
N SER A 323 -0.36 2.44 17.49
CA SER A 323 0.10 1.05 17.53
C SER A 323 0.45 0.40 16.19
N ILE A 324 1.34 -0.59 16.26
CA ILE A 324 1.55 -1.61 15.25
C ILE A 324 1.34 -2.96 15.91
N ASP A 325 0.42 -3.77 15.38
CA ASP A 325 0.17 -5.14 15.83
C ASP A 325 0.41 -6.10 14.65
N ILE A 326 1.41 -6.99 14.76
CA ILE A 326 1.76 -8.00 13.74
C ILE A 326 1.57 -9.37 14.36
N THR A 327 0.52 -10.08 13.95
CA THR A 327 0.08 -11.31 14.63
C THR A 327 -0.23 -12.44 13.68
N GLY A 328 0.12 -13.65 14.11
CA GLY A 328 -0.35 -14.88 13.50
C GLY A 328 0.29 -15.24 12.16
N VAL A 329 -0.19 -16.36 11.63
CA VAL A 329 0.25 -16.99 10.38
C VAL A 329 -0.98 -17.40 9.58
N ASN A 330 -0.87 -17.51 8.25
CA ASN A 330 -1.97 -18.03 7.45
C ASN A 330 -2.12 -19.55 7.69
N ALA A 331 -3.07 -19.92 8.54
CA ALA A 331 -3.37 -21.32 8.85
C ALA A 331 -4.19 -22.04 7.75
N LEU A 332 -4.71 -21.31 6.76
CA LEU A 332 -5.53 -21.84 5.66
C LEU A 332 -4.69 -22.32 4.47
N LEU A 333 -3.45 -21.82 4.32
CA LEU A 333 -2.50 -22.26 3.29
C LEU A 333 -1.57 -23.31 3.89
N SER A 334 -1.68 -24.55 3.40
CA SER A 334 -0.93 -25.69 3.94
C SER A 334 0.52 -25.81 3.46
N ASN A 335 0.97 -25.04 2.45
CA ASN A 335 2.40 -24.96 2.09
C ASN A 335 2.73 -23.87 1.02
N PRO A 336 3.69 -22.95 1.26
CA PRO A 336 4.26 -22.62 2.56
C PRO A 336 3.26 -21.80 3.38
N VAL A 337 3.20 -22.09 4.69
CA VAL A 337 2.55 -21.19 5.65
C VAL A 337 3.29 -19.87 5.64
N LEU A 338 2.57 -18.75 5.57
CA LEU A 338 3.17 -17.42 5.61
C LEU A 338 2.84 -16.74 6.94
N PRO A 339 3.84 -16.23 7.69
CA PRO A 339 3.58 -15.38 8.83
C PRO A 339 3.09 -14.00 8.39
N SER A 340 2.47 -13.26 9.31
CA SER A 340 2.20 -11.84 9.09
C SER A 340 3.51 -11.05 9.12
N LEU A 341 3.75 -10.21 8.11
CA LEU A 341 5.09 -9.70 7.80
C LEU A 341 5.12 -8.24 7.33
N LEU A 342 6.06 -7.48 7.90
CA LEU A 342 6.74 -6.38 7.19
C LEU A 342 8.05 -6.93 6.62
N LEU A 343 8.23 -6.86 5.29
CA LEU A 343 9.34 -7.51 4.61
C LEU A 343 10.07 -6.57 3.65
N SER A 344 11.40 -6.63 3.67
CA SER A 344 12.24 -6.15 2.58
C SER A 344 13.14 -7.30 2.15
N PHE A 345 13.12 -7.64 0.86
CA PHE A 345 13.72 -8.89 0.40
C PHE A 345 14.47 -8.76 -0.93
N THR A 346 15.62 -9.43 -1.03
CA THR A 346 16.31 -9.66 -2.30
C THR A 346 16.68 -11.12 -2.52
N ILE A 347 16.52 -11.63 -3.74
CA ILE A 347 17.17 -12.86 -4.22
C ILE A 347 18.12 -12.60 -5.39
N GLY A 348 18.28 -11.33 -5.76
CA GLY A 348 19.10 -10.89 -6.89
C GLY A 348 20.47 -10.36 -6.47
N SER A 349 21.11 -9.61 -7.36
CA SER A 349 22.35 -8.88 -7.07
C SER A 349 22.08 -7.46 -6.53
N GLY A 350 20.89 -6.91 -6.77
CA GLY A 350 20.42 -5.69 -6.14
C GLY A 350 20.19 -5.87 -4.64
N ALA A 351 20.51 -4.85 -3.85
CA ALA A 351 20.29 -4.87 -2.41
C ALA A 351 18.79 -4.81 -2.06
N ALA A 352 18.40 -5.43 -0.94
CA ALA A 352 17.11 -5.17 -0.32
C ALA A 352 17.06 -3.71 0.19
N GLY A 353 15.86 -3.14 0.34
CA GLY A 353 15.66 -1.81 0.91
C GLY A 353 15.61 -1.84 2.44
N ASP A 354 15.59 -0.67 3.05
CA ASP A 354 15.51 -0.55 4.52
C ASP A 354 14.06 -0.59 5.01
N ILE A 355 13.86 -1.08 6.23
CA ILE A 355 12.59 -0.98 6.96
C ILE A 355 12.74 0.07 8.06
N ARG A 356 11.88 1.09 8.04
CA ARG A 356 11.91 2.16 9.04
C ARG A 356 10.54 2.39 9.68
N ILE A 357 10.49 2.24 11.00
CA ILE A 357 9.31 2.51 11.82
C ILE A 357 9.60 3.72 12.71
N VAL A 358 8.75 4.75 12.63
CA VAL A 358 9.00 6.04 13.29
C VAL A 358 7.81 6.45 14.14
N ASP A 359 8.10 7.00 15.33
CA ASP A 359 7.16 7.68 16.23
C ASP A 359 5.88 6.86 16.55
N THR A 360 6.06 5.61 16.99
CA THR A 360 4.96 4.69 17.33
C THR A 360 4.76 4.55 18.83
N GLY A 361 3.53 4.57 19.34
CA GLY A 361 3.25 4.33 20.75
C GLY A 361 3.62 2.91 21.19
N ARG A 362 3.05 1.89 20.54
CA ARG A 362 3.31 0.48 20.88
C ARG A 362 3.50 -0.38 19.64
N ILE A 363 4.52 -1.24 19.66
CA ILE A 363 4.69 -2.32 18.69
C ILE A 363 4.52 -3.65 19.42
N ASN A 364 3.55 -4.44 18.97
CA ASN A 364 3.34 -5.82 19.39
C ASN A 364 3.59 -6.77 18.23
N ILE A 365 4.45 -7.75 18.45
CA ILE A 365 4.75 -8.82 17.51
C ILE A 365 4.52 -10.14 18.23
N GLU A 366 3.45 -10.84 17.88
CA GLU A 366 2.98 -12.02 18.61
C GLU A 366 2.59 -13.15 17.64
N ASP A 367 2.46 -14.37 18.17
CA ASP A 367 1.98 -15.55 17.44
C ASP A 367 2.70 -15.83 16.10
N GLY A 368 4.00 -15.52 16.02
CA GLY A 368 4.84 -15.75 14.84
C GLY A 368 4.87 -14.62 13.82
N GLY A 369 4.27 -13.47 14.11
CA GLY A 369 4.42 -12.26 13.28
C GLY A 369 5.89 -11.79 13.22
N GLN A 370 6.31 -11.14 12.13
CA GLN A 370 7.71 -10.72 12.01
C GLN A 370 7.92 -9.39 11.26
N ILE A 371 9.06 -8.76 11.54
CA ILE A 371 9.67 -7.69 10.73
C ILE A 371 10.99 -8.22 10.19
N LEU A 372 11.16 -8.26 8.87
CA LEU A 372 12.25 -8.98 8.24
C LEU A 372 12.89 -8.16 7.12
N ALA A 373 14.20 -7.91 7.21
CA ALA A 373 15.00 -7.44 6.10
C ALA A 373 15.97 -8.57 5.71
N THR A 374 15.79 -9.20 4.55
CA THR A 374 16.52 -10.43 4.23
C THR A 374 17.08 -10.46 2.81
N THR A 375 18.15 -11.22 2.62
CA THR A 375 18.68 -11.58 1.32
C THR A 375 18.81 -13.09 1.20
N GLY A 376 18.40 -13.64 0.07
CA GLY A 376 18.74 -14.98 -0.39
C GLY A 376 19.64 -14.95 -1.63
N GLY A 377 20.17 -13.78 -2.00
CA GLY A 377 20.90 -13.52 -3.24
C GLY A 377 22.32 -12.97 -3.00
N GLN A 378 22.88 -12.32 -4.01
CA GLN A 378 24.21 -11.69 -3.94
C GLN A 378 24.16 -10.29 -3.32
N GLY A 379 23.03 -9.59 -3.44
CA GLY A 379 22.81 -8.29 -2.81
C GLY A 379 22.68 -8.41 -1.30
N SER A 380 23.06 -7.38 -0.56
CA SER A 380 22.92 -7.36 0.91
C SER A 380 21.47 -7.15 1.34
N ALA A 381 21.13 -7.62 2.55
CA ALA A 381 19.89 -7.23 3.21
C ALA A 381 19.92 -5.76 3.64
N GLY A 382 18.75 -5.17 3.84
CA GLY A 382 18.60 -3.81 4.35
C GLY A 382 18.66 -3.72 5.87
N ASN A 383 18.73 -2.48 6.36
CA ASN A 383 18.70 -2.16 7.78
C ASN A 383 17.25 -2.11 8.31
N ILE A 384 17.11 -2.27 9.62
CA ILE A 384 15.84 -2.12 10.32
C ILE A 384 16.02 -1.06 11.43
N ASP A 385 15.36 0.08 11.27
CA ASP A 385 15.40 1.18 12.24
C ASP A 385 14.01 1.39 12.84
N ILE A 386 13.88 1.23 14.16
CA ILE A 386 12.60 1.31 14.88
C ILE A 386 12.69 2.29 16.04
N THR A 387 11.77 3.26 16.04
CA THR A 387 11.52 4.17 17.17
C THR A 387 10.09 4.02 17.66
N ALA A 388 9.91 3.57 18.90
CA ALA A 388 8.59 3.42 19.52
C ALA A 388 8.62 3.56 21.06
N ASP A 389 7.54 3.95 21.72
CA ASP A 389 7.53 4.03 23.20
C ASP A 389 7.63 2.63 23.86
N ASN A 390 6.91 1.63 23.35
CA ASN A 390 7.00 0.24 23.83
C ASN A 390 7.13 -0.74 22.67
N ILE A 391 8.09 -1.66 22.75
CA ILE A 391 8.28 -2.77 21.82
C ILE A 391 8.15 -4.09 22.59
N GLN A 392 7.19 -4.93 22.18
CA GLN A 392 6.94 -6.24 22.75
C GLN A 392 6.96 -7.31 21.66
N LEU A 393 7.80 -8.33 21.85
CA LEU A 393 7.82 -9.55 21.04
C LEU A 393 7.52 -10.75 21.93
N VAL A 394 6.59 -11.61 21.51
CA VAL A 394 6.09 -12.72 22.33
C VAL A 394 5.93 -13.98 21.52
N GLY A 395 6.51 -15.06 22.03
CA GLY A 395 6.09 -16.39 21.64
C GLY A 395 6.58 -16.86 20.27
N THR A 396 6.04 -18.01 19.90
CA THR A 396 6.12 -18.61 18.57
C THR A 396 4.71 -18.86 18.05
N SER A 397 4.54 -19.03 16.75
CA SER A 397 3.26 -19.37 16.14
C SER A 397 2.70 -20.68 16.70
N ALA A 398 1.38 -20.83 16.69
CA ALA A 398 0.72 -22.04 17.18
C ALA A 398 1.19 -23.33 16.48
N ASN A 399 1.58 -23.24 15.20
CA ASN A 399 2.15 -24.36 14.44
C ASN A 399 3.66 -24.58 14.70
N GLN A 400 4.27 -23.80 15.60
CA GLN A 400 5.67 -23.84 16.00
C GLN A 400 6.67 -23.59 14.87
N GLN A 401 6.25 -23.09 13.71
CA GLN A 401 7.15 -22.86 12.58
C GLN A 401 7.87 -21.50 12.66
N PHE A 402 7.21 -20.49 13.23
CA PHE A 402 7.68 -19.11 13.19
C PHE A 402 7.85 -18.56 14.60
N ARG A 403 9.00 -17.93 14.87
CA ARG A 403 9.18 -17.09 16.06
C ARG A 403 8.61 -15.71 15.79
N SER A 404 8.00 -15.09 16.79
CA SER A 404 7.75 -13.65 16.76
C SER A 404 9.10 -12.92 16.76
N ALA A 405 9.38 -12.14 15.71
CA ALA A 405 10.76 -11.71 15.49
C ALA A 405 10.98 -10.38 14.77
N ILE A 406 12.11 -9.74 15.05
CA ILE A 406 12.71 -8.67 14.23
C ILE A 406 14.05 -9.19 13.73
N VAL A 407 14.21 -9.33 12.43
CA VAL A 407 15.34 -10.07 11.85
C VAL A 407 15.93 -9.33 10.66
N SER A 408 17.25 -9.17 10.65
CA SER A 408 18.01 -8.88 9.44
C SER A 408 18.87 -10.07 9.09
N GLU A 409 18.69 -10.66 7.90
CA GLU A 409 19.33 -11.94 7.58
C GLU A 409 19.95 -11.98 6.19
N SER A 410 21.13 -12.60 6.10
CA SER A 410 21.73 -13.05 4.85
C SER A 410 21.68 -14.57 4.80
N THR A 411 20.86 -15.09 3.90
CA THR A 411 20.68 -16.51 3.61
C THR A 411 21.32 -16.88 2.28
N GLY A 412 21.72 -18.14 2.13
CA GLY A 412 22.34 -18.65 0.91
C GLY A 412 23.87 -18.74 0.97
N ASN A 413 24.48 -19.19 -0.13
CA ASN A 413 25.91 -19.52 -0.20
C ASN A 413 26.75 -18.44 -0.91
N PHE A 414 26.25 -17.21 -1.00
CA PHE A 414 26.91 -16.13 -1.74
C PHE A 414 27.97 -15.44 -0.87
N ALA A 415 29.16 -15.24 -1.43
CA ALA A 415 30.33 -14.82 -0.65
C ALA A 415 30.24 -13.38 -0.11
N SER A 416 29.39 -12.53 -0.69
CA SER A 416 29.41 -11.06 -0.48
C SER A 416 28.17 -10.49 0.20
N ALA A 417 27.11 -11.27 0.41
CA ALA A 417 25.83 -10.75 0.90
C ALA A 417 25.87 -10.56 2.41
N ASN A 418 25.84 -9.31 2.89
CA ASN A 418 25.80 -9.03 4.32
C ASN A 418 24.35 -8.97 4.81
N SER A 419 24.12 -9.30 6.08
CA SER A 419 22.88 -8.85 6.74
C SER A 419 23.00 -7.35 7.04
N GLY A 420 21.87 -6.68 7.20
CA GLY A 420 21.84 -5.29 7.66
C GLY A 420 21.91 -5.18 9.19
N ASP A 421 22.01 -3.94 9.65
CA ASP A 421 21.99 -3.57 11.06
C ASP A 421 20.54 -3.44 11.57
N ILE A 422 20.35 -3.64 12.87
CA ILE A 422 19.08 -3.38 13.56
C ILE A 422 19.31 -2.32 14.63
N THR A 423 18.56 -1.22 14.58
CA THR A 423 18.57 -0.15 15.59
C THR A 423 17.19 -0.02 16.23
N LEU A 424 17.12 -0.15 17.56
CA LEU A 424 15.90 -0.01 18.34
C LEU A 424 16.03 1.14 19.33
N THR A 425 15.16 2.14 19.25
CA THR A 425 15.03 3.21 20.24
C THR A 425 13.65 3.15 20.88
N THR A 426 13.61 2.90 22.18
CA THR A 426 12.36 2.74 22.92
C THR A 426 12.46 3.12 24.39
N ARG A 427 11.32 3.21 25.08
CA ARG A 427 11.30 3.28 26.55
C ARG A 427 11.34 1.87 27.14
N LEU A 428 10.52 0.96 26.62
CA LEU A 428 10.43 -0.42 27.07
C LEU A 428 10.64 -1.41 25.92
N LEU A 429 11.63 -2.30 26.06
CA LEU A 429 11.80 -3.45 25.18
C LEU A 429 11.55 -4.74 25.96
N ASN A 430 10.55 -5.53 25.57
CA ASN A 430 10.24 -6.84 26.14
C ASN A 430 10.30 -7.93 25.06
N VAL A 431 11.19 -8.91 25.24
CA VAL A 431 11.31 -10.08 24.37
C VAL A 431 11.08 -11.32 25.21
N ARG A 432 9.99 -12.06 24.94
CA ARG A 432 9.60 -13.18 25.79
C ARG A 432 9.09 -14.42 25.06
N ASP A 433 9.07 -15.52 25.81
CA ASP A 433 8.44 -16.80 25.41
C ASP A 433 8.98 -17.40 24.10
N GLY A 434 10.28 -17.23 23.82
CA GLY A 434 10.95 -17.75 22.62
C GLY A 434 11.03 -16.80 21.43
N ALA A 435 10.57 -15.55 21.60
CA ALA A 435 10.70 -14.50 20.60
C ALA A 435 12.16 -14.03 20.40
N GLY A 436 12.47 -13.42 19.26
CA GLY A 436 13.86 -13.10 18.92
C GLY A 436 14.08 -11.78 18.18
N ILE A 437 15.24 -11.16 18.43
CA ILE A 437 15.76 -10.06 17.64
C ILE A 437 17.16 -10.46 17.17
N SER A 438 17.38 -10.47 15.85
CA SER A 438 18.63 -11.02 15.34
C SER A 438 19.13 -10.39 14.07
N THR A 439 20.43 -10.13 14.01
CA THR A 439 21.16 -10.04 12.74
C THR A 439 21.85 -11.38 12.49
N THR A 440 21.72 -11.95 11.30
CA THR A 440 22.30 -13.27 11.01
C THR A 440 22.87 -13.33 9.61
N SER A 441 24.08 -13.85 9.47
CA SER A 441 24.66 -14.22 8.19
C SER A 441 24.90 -15.73 8.16
N SER A 442 24.07 -16.43 7.40
CA SER A 442 24.27 -17.83 7.04
C SER A 442 25.20 -17.99 5.83
N SER A 443 25.49 -16.90 5.13
CA SER A 443 26.42 -16.83 4.00
C SER A 443 27.85 -16.50 4.46
N GLN A 444 28.80 -16.35 3.53
CA GLN A 444 30.17 -15.91 3.88
C GLN A 444 30.25 -14.40 4.20
N GLY A 445 29.16 -13.65 3.97
CA GLY A 445 29.07 -12.24 4.35
C GLY A 445 29.00 -12.02 5.85
N LYS A 446 29.09 -10.76 6.28
CA LYS A 446 29.05 -10.38 7.70
C LYS A 446 27.62 -10.26 8.21
N ALA A 447 27.42 -10.61 9.48
CA ALA A 447 26.21 -10.20 10.19
C ALA A 447 26.33 -8.72 10.58
N GLY A 448 25.20 -8.03 10.63
CA GLY A 448 25.10 -6.65 11.06
C GLY A 448 25.16 -6.51 12.58
N ASN A 449 25.20 -5.27 13.04
CA ASN A 449 25.14 -4.91 14.45
C ASN A 449 23.69 -4.83 14.93
N LEU A 450 23.49 -5.12 16.22
CA LEU A 450 22.24 -4.90 16.92
C LEU A 450 22.45 -3.81 17.97
N THR A 451 21.79 -2.67 17.79
CA THR A 451 21.90 -1.52 18.66
C THR A 451 20.57 -1.27 19.36
N VAL A 452 20.56 -1.22 20.69
CA VAL A 452 19.36 -1.01 21.50
C VAL A 452 19.56 0.13 22.49
N LYS A 453 18.64 1.08 22.43
CA LYS A 453 18.43 2.13 23.43
C LYS A 453 17.04 1.97 24.04
N ALA A 454 16.96 1.41 25.25
CA ALA A 454 15.71 1.21 25.99
C ALA A 454 15.69 2.05 27.28
N SER A 455 15.21 3.29 27.20
CA SER A 455 15.43 4.33 28.23
C SER A 455 14.96 3.97 29.64
N GLU A 456 14.01 3.04 29.79
CA GLU A 456 13.59 2.50 31.08
C GLU A 456 14.00 1.05 31.28
N SER A 457 13.63 0.14 30.37
CA SER A 457 14.00 -1.27 30.57
C SER A 457 14.12 -2.10 29.29
N LEU A 458 15.11 -2.98 29.29
CA LEU A 458 15.24 -4.13 28.41
C LEU A 458 14.98 -5.42 29.22
N LYS A 459 13.99 -6.22 28.82
CA LYS A 459 13.68 -7.52 29.42
C LYS A 459 13.74 -8.63 28.39
N ILE A 460 14.49 -9.69 28.69
CA ILE A 460 14.59 -10.91 27.88
C ILE A 460 14.23 -12.10 28.77
N ASN A 461 13.06 -12.70 28.57
CA ASN A 461 12.53 -13.73 29.48
C ASN A 461 12.07 -14.98 28.72
N GLY A 462 12.37 -16.17 29.25
CA GLY A 462 11.63 -17.36 28.87
C GLY A 462 12.17 -18.08 27.64
N THR A 463 11.48 -19.15 27.31
CA THR A 463 11.72 -19.99 26.14
C THR A 463 10.39 -20.26 25.43
N GLY A 464 10.47 -20.67 24.17
CA GLY A 464 9.35 -21.15 23.38
C GLY A 464 9.74 -22.43 22.65
N VAL A 465 8.91 -22.84 21.70
CA VAL A 465 9.18 -24.00 20.86
C VAL A 465 9.10 -23.61 19.40
N GLN A 466 10.14 -23.92 18.63
CA GLN A 466 10.15 -23.80 17.18
C GLN A 466 10.64 -25.11 16.56
N ASN A 467 9.93 -25.65 15.57
CA ASN A 467 10.26 -26.90 14.88
C ASN A 467 10.53 -28.06 15.86
N ASN A 468 9.71 -28.18 16.91
CA ASN A 468 9.85 -29.14 18.01
C ASN A 468 11.14 -28.99 18.84
N GLU A 469 11.87 -27.89 18.71
CA GLU A 469 13.05 -27.57 19.51
C GLU A 469 12.78 -26.41 20.47
N VAL A 470 13.33 -26.49 21.68
CA VAL A 470 13.26 -25.40 22.65
C VAL A 470 14.14 -24.24 22.18
N VAL A 471 13.55 -23.06 22.10
CA VAL A 471 14.24 -21.85 21.66
C VAL A 471 14.17 -20.78 22.74
N SER A 472 15.32 -20.19 23.09
CA SER A 472 15.36 -19.08 24.04
C SER A 472 14.79 -17.80 23.44
N SER A 473 14.20 -16.97 24.29
CA SER A 473 14.08 -15.54 23.98
C SER A 473 15.47 -14.93 23.85
N ALA A 474 15.76 -14.23 22.75
CA ALA A 474 17.13 -13.78 22.51
C ALA A 474 17.27 -12.48 21.72
N LEU A 475 18.29 -11.70 22.09
CA LEU A 475 18.92 -10.70 21.23
C LEU A 475 20.22 -11.32 20.70
N SER A 476 20.43 -11.36 19.39
CA SER A 476 21.57 -12.08 18.82
C SER A 476 22.20 -11.46 17.58
N THR A 477 23.50 -11.68 17.42
CA THR A 477 24.22 -11.45 16.16
C THR A 477 25.01 -12.72 15.82
N GLN A 478 24.82 -13.26 14.62
CA GLN A 478 25.35 -14.60 14.30
C GLN A 478 25.93 -14.65 12.90
N ALA A 479 27.12 -15.23 12.77
CA ALA A 479 27.66 -15.70 11.51
C ALA A 479 27.79 -17.22 11.57
N LEU A 480 27.03 -17.93 10.73
CA LEU A 480 27.01 -19.40 10.71
C LEU A 480 28.02 -20.01 9.73
N SER A 481 28.71 -19.17 8.95
CA SER A 481 29.77 -19.55 8.02
C SER A 481 31.06 -18.78 8.32
N PHE A 482 31.92 -18.52 7.33
CA PHE A 482 33.21 -17.81 7.47
C PHE A 482 33.08 -16.30 7.75
N GLY A 483 31.87 -15.75 7.79
CA GLY A 483 31.61 -14.35 8.10
C GLY A 483 31.92 -13.98 9.55
N ALA A 484 32.06 -12.68 9.83
CA ALA A 484 32.13 -12.17 11.20
C ALA A 484 30.71 -11.86 11.71
N ALA A 485 30.44 -12.14 12.99
CA ALA A 485 29.25 -11.62 13.65
C ALA A 485 29.42 -10.12 13.93
N GLY A 486 28.31 -9.38 13.96
CA GLY A 486 28.29 -8.01 14.44
C GLY A 486 28.31 -7.92 15.95
N ASN A 487 28.27 -6.70 16.48
CA ASN A 487 28.20 -6.45 17.91
C ASN A 487 26.76 -6.27 18.38
N ILE A 488 26.52 -6.55 19.66
CA ILE A 488 25.31 -6.11 20.36
C ILE A 488 25.71 -4.92 21.23
N THR A 489 25.15 -3.75 20.96
CA THR A 489 25.39 -2.54 21.75
C THR A 489 24.10 -2.14 22.46
N ILE A 490 24.14 -2.15 23.79
CA ILE A 490 23.05 -1.65 24.64
C ILE A 490 23.54 -0.38 25.33
N PHE A 491 22.81 0.72 25.17
CA PHE A 491 23.16 1.99 25.80
C PHE A 491 21.92 2.72 26.31
N ASP A 492 22.12 3.73 27.16
CA ASP A 492 21.06 4.55 27.76
C ASP A 492 19.89 3.74 28.35
N THR A 493 20.18 2.61 29.01
CA THR A 493 19.16 1.67 29.51
C THR A 493 19.26 1.50 31.03
N LYS A 494 18.21 1.90 31.78
CA LYS A 494 18.22 1.90 33.25
C LYS A 494 18.14 0.51 33.88
N LEU A 495 17.36 -0.39 33.29
CA LEU A 495 17.17 -1.75 33.77
C LEU A 495 17.37 -2.76 32.65
N ILE A 496 18.27 -3.71 32.86
CA ILE A 496 18.40 -4.89 32.00
C ILE A 496 18.05 -6.11 32.85
N GLU A 497 17.02 -6.85 32.43
CA GLU A 497 16.58 -8.08 33.10
C GLU A 497 16.63 -9.27 32.13
N ILE A 498 17.34 -10.33 32.51
CA ILE A 498 17.42 -11.58 31.76
C ILE A 498 17.06 -12.73 32.69
N LYS A 499 16.02 -13.48 32.35
CA LYS A 499 15.47 -14.55 33.21
C LYS A 499 14.97 -15.74 32.40
N ASP A 500 14.77 -16.86 33.08
CA ASP A 500 13.98 -18.01 32.61
C ASP A 500 14.45 -18.57 31.25
N GLY A 501 15.75 -18.52 30.96
CA GLY A 501 16.33 -19.01 29.70
C GLY A 501 16.49 -17.96 28.60
N GLY A 502 16.11 -16.71 28.85
CA GLY A 502 16.45 -15.57 28.01
C GLY A 502 17.97 -15.33 27.92
N LYS A 503 18.46 -14.78 26.82
CA LYS A 503 19.91 -14.57 26.62
C LYS A 503 20.29 -13.51 25.59
N PHE A 504 21.54 -13.04 25.67
CA PHE A 504 22.26 -12.52 24.51
C PHE A 504 23.03 -13.66 23.82
N GLN A 505 23.07 -13.69 22.49
CA GLN A 505 23.80 -14.72 21.74
C GLN A 505 24.69 -14.13 20.65
N LEU A 506 25.96 -14.55 20.65
CA LEU A 506 26.98 -14.17 19.68
C LEU A 506 27.67 -15.44 19.16
N LEU A 507 27.82 -15.62 17.84
CA LEU A 507 28.52 -16.76 17.24
C LEU A 507 29.25 -16.35 15.94
N PRO A 508 30.53 -16.70 15.67
CA PRO A 508 31.51 -17.35 16.55
C PRO A 508 32.36 -16.36 17.37
N LEU A 509 32.47 -15.10 16.92
CA LEU A 509 33.23 -14.01 17.54
C LEU A 509 32.46 -12.70 17.35
N GLY A 510 32.09 -12.05 18.45
CA GLY A 510 31.45 -10.73 18.52
C GLY A 510 31.59 -10.17 19.93
N ARG A 511 31.25 -8.90 20.14
CA ARG A 511 31.25 -8.30 21.49
C ARG A 511 29.84 -7.85 21.87
N VAL A 512 29.44 -8.15 23.11
CA VAL A 512 28.33 -7.44 23.76
C VAL A 512 28.95 -6.25 24.46
N GLU A 513 28.59 -5.05 24.04
CA GLU A 513 28.97 -3.80 24.69
C GLU A 513 27.75 -3.24 25.40
N VAL A 514 27.87 -3.08 26.71
CA VAL A 514 26.83 -2.46 27.54
C VAL A 514 27.42 -1.17 28.11
N GLU A 515 26.96 -0.04 27.61
CA GLU A 515 27.30 1.27 28.15
C GLU A 515 26.21 1.71 29.13
N ILE A 516 26.53 1.64 30.42
CA ILE A 516 25.66 2.09 31.51
C ILE A 516 26.17 3.47 31.95
N TRP A 517 25.38 4.52 31.71
CA TRP A 517 25.60 5.82 32.38
C TRP A 517 24.93 5.78 33.75
N ILE A 518 25.74 6.02 34.80
CA ILE A 518 25.33 6.06 36.22
C ILE A 518 24.57 7.34 36.51
#